data_AF-A0A8J2K3K8-F1
#
_entry.id   AF-A0A8J2K3K8-F1
#
_cell.length_a   1.000
_cell.length_b   1.000
_cell.length_c   1.000
_cell.angle_alpha   90.00
_cell.angle_beta   90.00
_cell.angle_gamma   90.00
#
_symmetry.space_group_name_H-M   'P 1'
#
loop_
_entity.id
_entity.type
_entity.pdbx_description
1 polymer ?
#
loop_
_entity_poly.entity_id
_entity_poly.type
_entity_poly.pdbx_seq_one_letter_code
_entity_poly.pdbx_strand_id
1 'polypeptide(L)'
;MSLEAFHQQCLQGDEKWVSTWVKSNKDEEYINGVDNNGCTGLQLAAAGGHLNLVELLIKHGASLNSVDYTVSFDFFLFFFVSLPFFLLR
;
A
#
# COMPACT_ATOMS: atom_id res chain seq x y z
N MET A 1 14.80 12.58 -1.54
CA MET A 1 14.20 11.24 -1.60
C MET A 1 12.78 11.43 -2.15
N SER A 2 12.45 10.89 -3.33
CA SER A 2 11.16 11.13 -3.99
C SER A 2 10.06 10.23 -3.44
N LEU A 3 8.81 10.70 -3.47
CA LEU A 3 7.62 9.93 -3.10
C LEU A 3 7.46 8.67 -3.98
N GLU A 4 7.79 8.75 -5.28
CA GLU A 4 7.82 7.60 -6.19
C GLU A 4 8.74 6.47 -5.72
N ALA A 5 9.91 6.81 -5.16
CA ALA A 5 10.82 5.81 -4.61
C ALA A 5 10.18 5.10 -3.41
N PHE A 6 9.44 5.83 -2.57
CA PHE A 6 8.74 5.24 -1.43
C PHE A 6 7.67 4.23 -1.87
N HIS A 7 6.85 4.57 -2.87
CA HIS A 7 5.86 3.65 -3.45
C HIS A 7 6.48 2.37 -4.01
N GLN A 8 7.57 2.51 -4.76
CA GLN A 8 8.31 1.36 -5.30
C GLN A 8 8.87 0.46 -4.18
N GLN A 9 9.41 1.05 -3.11
CA GLN A 9 9.92 0.27 -1.99
C GLN A 9 8.81 -0.39 -1.17
N CYS A 10 7.63 0.22 -1.07
CA CYS A 10 6.46 -0.40 -0.47
C CYS A 10 6.00 -1.64 -1.27
N LEU A 11 6.02 -1.56 -2.59
CA LEU A 11 5.72 -2.69 -3.47
C LEU A 11 6.76 -3.81 -3.35
N GLN A 12 8.04 -3.46 -3.25
CA GLN A 12 9.13 -4.44 -3.10
C GLN A 12 9.20 -5.08 -1.71
N GLY A 13 8.64 -4.42 -0.69
CA GLY A 13 8.65 -4.93 0.69
C GLY A 13 9.93 -4.59 1.46
N ASP A 14 10.70 -3.58 1.04
CA ASP A 14 11.92 -3.19 1.75
C ASP A 14 11.59 -2.43 3.04
N GLU A 15 11.31 -3.19 4.09
CA GLU A 15 10.96 -2.69 5.42
C GLU A 15 12.06 -1.81 6.02
N LYS A 16 13.33 -2.13 5.78
CA LYS A 16 14.46 -1.36 6.33
C LYS A 16 14.54 0.01 5.68
N TRP A 17 14.37 0.06 4.37
CA TRP A 17 14.36 1.32 3.65
C TRP A 17 13.15 2.16 4.05
N VAL A 18 11.95 1.56 4.06
CA VAL A 18 10.70 2.24 4.43
C VAL A 18 10.75 2.76 5.86
N SER A 19 11.22 1.96 6.82
CA SER A 19 11.35 2.40 8.22
C SER A 19 12.36 3.54 8.39
N THR A 20 13.46 3.53 7.62
CA THR A 20 14.43 4.63 7.62
C THR A 20 13.81 5.89 7.01
N TRP A 21 13.08 5.73 5.91
CA TRP A 21 12.41 6.82 5.21
C TRP A 21 11.33 7.49 6.08
N VAL A 22 10.46 6.70 6.72
CA VAL A 22 9.39 7.18 7.61
C VAL A 22 9.95 7.84 8.86
N LYS A 23 11.10 7.38 9.38
CA LYS A 23 11.79 8.07 10.49
C LYS A 23 12.41 9.40 10.07
N SER A 24 12.81 9.52 8.81
CA SER A 24 13.51 10.70 8.28
C SER A 24 12.53 11.79 7.83
N ASN A 25 11.35 11.41 7.33
CA ASN A 25 10.29 12.30 6.90
C ASN A 25 9.16 12.28 7.94
N LYS A 26 9.03 13.36 8.72
CA LYS A 26 8.05 13.49 9.81
C LYS A 26 6.66 13.91 9.37
N ASP A 27 6.45 14.11 8.08
CA ASP A 27 5.21 14.66 7.55
C ASP A 27 4.23 13.53 7.27
N GLU A 28 3.21 13.40 8.13
CA GLU A 28 2.12 12.40 8.03
C GLU A 28 1.40 12.44 6.67
N GLU A 29 1.43 13.58 6.00
CA GLU A 29 0.86 13.80 4.67
C GLU A 29 1.52 12.91 3.61
N TYR A 30 2.83 12.64 3.71
CA TYR A 30 3.52 11.81 2.73
C TYR A 30 3.21 10.31 2.87
N ILE A 31 2.90 9.84 4.07
CA ILE A 31 2.53 8.43 4.30
C ILE A 31 1.23 8.09 3.56
N ASN A 32 0.32 9.07 3.49
CA ASN A 32 -0.94 8.98 2.75
C ASN A 32 -0.81 9.47 1.31
N GLY A 33 0.41 9.79 0.86
CA GLY A 33 0.70 10.20 -0.50
C GLY A 33 0.35 9.09 -1.48
N VAL A 34 -0.39 9.46 -2.53
CA VAL A 34 -0.76 8.55 -3.62
C VAL A 34 0.25 8.62 -4.76
N ASP A 35 0.43 7.51 -5.46
CA ASP A 35 1.20 7.46 -6.71
C ASP A 35 0.37 7.98 -7.90
N ASN A 36 0.94 7.89 -9.11
CA ASN A 36 0.25 8.30 -10.34
C ASN A 36 -1.02 7.50 -10.65
N ASN A 37 -1.22 6.38 -9.97
CA ASN A 37 -2.38 5.50 -10.09
C ASN A 37 -3.41 5.74 -8.97
N GLY A 38 -3.14 6.68 -8.05
CA GLY A 38 -4.01 6.92 -6.89
C GLY A 38 -3.77 5.95 -5.73
N CYS A 39 -2.73 5.11 -5.80
CA CYS A 39 -2.42 4.12 -4.76
C CYS A 39 -1.52 4.72 -3.67
N THR A 40 -1.91 4.52 -2.42
CA THR A 40 -1.08 4.82 -1.24
C THR A 40 0.01 3.77 -1.05
N GLY A 41 1.08 4.14 -0.32
CA GLY A 41 2.14 3.19 0.03
C GLY A 41 1.62 1.97 0.80
N LEU A 42 0.56 2.15 1.61
CA LEU A 42 -0.12 1.05 2.32
C LEU A 42 -0.77 0.06 1.35
N GLN A 43 -1.46 0.56 0.31
CA GLN A 43 -2.08 -0.29 -0.71
C GLN A 43 -1.05 -1.07 -1.51
N LEU A 44 0.08 -0.45 -1.86
CA LEU A 44 1.17 -1.14 -2.57
C LEU A 44 1.83 -2.22 -1.70
N ALA A 45 2.02 -1.95 -0.42
CA ALA A 45 2.51 -2.93 0.55
C ALA A 45 1.55 -4.12 0.70
N ALA A 46 0.25 -3.84 0.77
CA ALA A 46 -0.80 -4.86 0.82
C ALA A 46 -0.87 -5.67 -0.49
N ALA A 47 -0.74 -5.00 -1.65
CA ALA A 47 -0.69 -5.63 -2.96
C ALA A 47 0.52 -6.57 -3.12
N GLY A 48 1.67 -6.18 -2.56
CA GLY A 48 2.87 -7.02 -2.51
C GLY A 48 2.80 -8.16 -1.48
N GLY A 49 1.78 -8.21 -0.63
CA GLY A 49 1.64 -9.21 0.44
C GLY A 49 2.56 -8.96 1.64
N HIS A 50 3.12 -7.76 1.78
CA HIS A 50 4.11 -7.42 2.80
C HIS A 50 3.44 -6.99 4.11
N LEU A 51 2.84 -7.96 4.82
CA LEU A 51 2.07 -7.71 6.04
C LEU A 51 2.86 -6.94 7.12
N ASN A 52 4.14 -7.25 7.30
CA ASN A 52 5.01 -6.54 8.25
C ASN A 52 5.16 -5.04 7.89
N LEU A 53 5.24 -4.74 6.59
CA LEU A 53 5.37 -3.38 6.10
C LEU A 53 4.04 -2.62 6.25
N VAL A 54 2.92 -3.30 6.02
CA VAL A 54 1.56 -2.78 6.30
C VAL A 54 1.42 -2.41 7.78
N GLU A 55 1.79 -3.30 8.70
CA GLU A 55 1.77 -3.01 10.13
C GLU A 55 2.67 -1.83 10.51
N LEU A 56 3.85 -1.73 9.89
CA LEU A 56 4.79 -0.63 10.13
C LEU A 56 4.20 0.70 9.70
N LEU A 57 3.61 0.78 8.51
CA LEU A 57 2.97 2.00 8.00
C LEU A 57 1.78 2.41 8.88
N ILE A 58 0.94 1.46 9.31
CA ILE A 58 -0.19 1.72 10.22
C ILE A 58 0.30 2.26 11.56
N LYS A 59 1.35 1.66 12.15
CA LYS A 59 1.96 2.16 13.40
C LYS A 59 2.47 3.59 13.28
N HIS A 60 2.86 4.00 12.08
CA HIS A 60 3.37 5.33 11.80
C HIS A 60 2.29 6.34 11.38
N GLY A 61 1.00 6.01 11.53
CA GLY A 61 -0.09 6.95 11.26
C GLY A 61 -0.59 6.93 9.82
N ALA A 62 -0.27 5.88 9.04
CA ALA A 62 -0.94 5.66 7.77
C ALA A 62 -2.45 5.57 8.00
N SER A 63 -3.20 6.40 7.28
CA SER A 63 -4.64 6.41 7.34
C SER A 63 -5.15 5.08 6.78
N LEU A 64 -5.63 4.21 7.67
CA LEU A 64 -6.37 3.00 7.30
C LEU A 64 -7.59 3.32 6.43
N ASN A 65 -8.14 4.52 6.60
CA ASN A 65 -9.25 5.08 5.86
C ASN A 65 -8.81 6.10 4.81
N SER A 66 -7.58 6.01 4.25
CA SER A 66 -7.30 6.72 3.00
C SER A 66 -8.15 6.05 1.91
N VAL A 67 -9.42 6.48 1.87
CA VAL A 67 -10.41 6.04 0.90
C VAL A 67 -9.90 6.50 -0.45
N ASP A 68 -9.35 5.51 -1.13
CA ASP A 68 -9.18 5.48 -2.56
C ASP A 68 -10.43 6.07 -3.22
N TYR A 69 -10.29 7.19 -3.93
CA TYR A 69 -11.36 7.73 -4.77
C TYR A 69 -11.59 6.86 -6.02
N THR A 70 -10.81 5.79 -6.19
CA THR A 70 -10.79 5.02 -7.43
C THR A 70 -11.29 3.60 -7.27
N VAL A 71 -10.98 2.82 -6.22
CA VAL A 71 -11.28 1.37 -6.25
C VAL A 71 -11.28 0.66 -4.87
N SER A 72 -12.20 1.01 -3.96
CA SER A 72 -12.54 0.12 -2.81
C SER A 72 -13.16 -1.23 -3.21
N PHE A 73 -13.29 -1.55 -4.51
CA PHE A 73 -13.80 -2.84 -4.99
C PHE A 73 -12.78 -3.69 -5.76
N ASP A 74 -11.84 -3.12 -6.53
CA ASP A 74 -11.09 -3.94 -7.49
C ASP A 74 -9.87 -4.67 -6.93
N PHE A 75 -9.29 -4.25 -5.80
CA PHE A 75 -8.16 -4.99 -5.22
C PHE A 75 -8.60 -6.25 -4.43
N PHE A 76 -9.76 -6.20 -3.79
CA PHE A 76 -10.38 -7.39 -3.17
C PHE A 76 -10.99 -8.31 -4.24
N LEU A 77 -11.56 -7.75 -5.32
CA LEU A 77 -12.03 -8.53 -6.46
C LEU A 77 -10.91 -9.14 -7.31
N PHE A 78 -9.71 -8.56 -7.41
CA PHE A 78 -8.64 -9.21 -8.18
C PHE A 78 -8.26 -10.58 -7.59
N PHE A 79 -8.35 -10.74 -6.27
CA PHE A 79 -8.13 -12.02 -5.59
C PHE A 79 -9.38 -12.94 -5.58
N PHE A 80 -10.60 -12.38 -5.60
CA PHE A 80 -11.85 -13.16 -5.58
C PHE A 80 -12.45 -13.49 -6.97
N VAL A 81 -12.14 -12.72 -8.02
CA VAL A 81 -12.66 -12.90 -9.39
C VAL A 81 -11.68 -13.72 -10.25
N SER A 82 -10.43 -13.88 -9.81
CA SER A 82 -9.46 -14.79 -10.43
C SER A 82 -9.40 -16.19 -9.78
N LEU A 83 -10.08 -16.43 -8.64
CA LEU A 83 -10.46 -17.80 -8.28
C LEU A 83 -11.71 -18.15 -9.10
N PRO A 84 -11.66 -19.19 -9.95
CA PRO A 84 -12.39 -19.22 -11.19
C PRO A 84 -13.88 -19.47 -10.96
N PHE A 85 -14.70 -19.29 -12.00
CA PHE A 85 -15.43 -20.34 -12.73
C PHE A 85 -15.43 -21.83 -12.25
N PHE A 86 -15.00 -22.18 -11.03
CA PHE A 86 -14.74 -23.53 -10.53
C PHE A 86 -15.74 -23.98 -9.44
N LEU A 87 -16.75 -23.17 -9.11
CA LEU A 87 -17.85 -23.61 -8.24
C LEU A 87 -19.24 -23.50 -8.89
N LEU A 88 -19.33 -23.36 -10.21
CA LEU A 88 -20.59 -23.49 -10.96
C LEU A 88 -20.36 -24.04 -12.38
N ARG A 89 -19.90 -25.30 -12.48
CA ARG A 89 -20.44 -26.37 -13.34
C ARG A 89 -19.49 -27.57 -13.39
#